data_AF-A0A8J4XF65-F1
#
_entry.id   AF-A0A8J4XF65-F1
#
_cell.length_a   1.000
_cell.length_b   1.000
_cell.length_c   1.000
_cell.angle_alpha   90.00
_cell.angle_beta   90.00
_cell.angle_gamma   90.00
#
_symmetry.space_group_name_H-M   'P 1'
#
loop_
_entity.id
_entity.type
_entity.pdbx_description
1 polymer ?
#
loop_
_entity_poly.entity_id
_entity_poly.type
_entity_poly.pdbx_seq_one_letter_code
_entity_poly.pdbx_strand_id
1 'polypeptide(L)'
;MLVNPTRGYHWSDAETRALLTIWGEHDVQTALDGNFRNSHVYRDVAGRLGDMGYDRTPDQCRVRVKSLKRQYFQAKKASKKNGHFAKIFRFYKDMERILSSRSSAGLDAHDMDGMGAEGDETLDGTEEDGESVDQPHESDVDAAGECSNMEYPVKIEYPPYPIPVTVGSCSNAPDVPAKQSEEQTSTMPSSSGSRRHKKRFANLSLEKLMEKFLEQSLEAEENFYRLEEQRLQAEDLRRETEHTREMHMLQMLGQMFAGLSTPTVTSSTAPQSTRNSKTAPSVTHARPYGGSQSLQTSQVDYANPSPPAAPVIERTYSLGGGAHRSMDILPLVKNIIPPLTSKKHKGQDGRIGVIGGCQEYTGAPYFAAISALKIGADLSHVFCTKDAATVIKSYSPELIVHPVLDRPNAVEEIEKWLPRLHCLVVGPGLGREDKLLNNAKEVIEKSKSRGIPIVIDADGLWLVSKEPSVIQGYQRAILTPNFMEFTRLYEAMHHQALDSTDLRVTVQQLSIALGNVTLLLKGEEDIITDGNQVLTCSQEGSGRRCGGQGDLLSGSLGVFSHWAFSSSLNATEGMNPTLVAAFGASSLTRQCNNQAFHKYGRATTTTDMIQEICAAFMKLFET
;
A
#
# COMPACT_ATOMS: atom_id res chain seq x y z
N MET A 1 10.24 -4.50 37.46
CA MET A 1 9.02 -4.19 36.66
C MET A 1 9.08 -2.73 36.26
N LEU A 2 9.65 -2.42 35.10
CA LEU A 2 9.64 -1.06 34.54
C LEU A 2 8.73 -1.08 33.31
N VAL A 3 7.57 -0.46 33.47
CA VAL A 3 6.46 -0.42 32.51
C VAL A 3 6.67 0.76 31.55
N ASN A 4 6.44 0.51 30.26
CA ASN A 4 6.29 1.52 29.21
C ASN A 4 5.13 2.50 29.56
N PRO A 5 5.36 3.82 29.71
CA PRO A 5 4.35 4.85 29.50
C PRO A 5 4.29 5.21 27.99
N THR A 6 3.58 6.26 27.62
CA THR A 6 4.18 7.23 26.68
C THR A 6 5.65 7.41 27.08
N ARG A 7 6.63 6.74 26.46
CA ARG A 7 7.94 6.51 27.12
C ARG A 7 8.85 7.74 27.20
N GLY A 8 8.29 8.93 27.40
CA GLY A 8 9.01 10.15 27.78
C GLY A 8 8.52 10.85 29.04
N TYR A 9 7.26 10.69 29.49
CA TYR A 9 6.76 11.44 30.66
C TYR A 9 5.75 10.64 31.49
N HIS A 10 6.13 10.28 32.72
CA HIS A 10 5.25 9.65 33.69
C HIS A 10 4.31 10.69 34.31
N TRP A 11 3.00 10.56 34.05
CA TRP A 11 1.96 11.32 34.76
C TRP A 11 1.63 10.62 36.07
N SER A 12 1.87 11.28 37.20
CA SER A 12 1.49 10.72 38.49
C SER A 12 -0.03 10.76 38.70
N ASP A 13 -0.52 9.94 39.62
CA ASP A 13 -1.91 9.90 40.02
C ASP A 13 -2.36 11.23 40.68
N ALA A 14 -1.45 11.91 41.39
CA ALA A 14 -1.67 13.22 41.99
C ALA A 14 -1.72 14.34 40.94
N GLU A 15 -0.78 14.30 40.01
CA GLU A 15 -0.69 15.22 38.88
C GLU A 15 -1.88 15.10 37.93
N THR A 16 -2.33 13.88 37.63
CA THR A 16 -3.53 13.65 36.80
C THR A 16 -4.78 14.20 37.49
N ARG A 17 -4.87 14.11 38.82
CA ARG A 17 -5.96 14.74 39.58
C ARG A 17 -5.87 16.26 39.57
N ALA A 18 -4.67 16.84 39.72
CA ALA A 18 -4.46 18.28 39.63
C ALA A 18 -4.90 18.83 38.25
N LEU A 19 -4.50 18.16 37.17
CA LEU A 19 -4.94 18.49 35.81
C LEU A 19 -6.46 18.43 35.67
N LEU A 20 -7.11 17.40 36.19
CA LEU A 20 -8.57 17.27 36.12
C LEU A 20 -9.31 18.29 36.98
N THR A 21 -8.73 18.72 38.10
CA THR A 21 -9.28 19.79 38.93
C THR A 21 -9.30 21.10 38.14
N ILE A 22 -8.15 21.54 37.62
CA ILE A 22 -8.03 22.77 36.83
C ILE A 22 -8.90 22.69 35.57
N TRP A 23 -8.81 21.57 34.84
CA TRP A 23 -9.59 21.38 33.63
C TRP A 23 -11.10 21.40 33.91
N GLY A 24 -11.53 20.97 35.10
CA GLY A 24 -12.92 20.97 35.53
C GLY A 24 -13.46 22.31 36.01
N GLU A 25 -12.64 23.37 36.09
CA GLU A 25 -13.06 24.70 36.54
C GLU A 25 -14.01 25.35 35.54
N HIS A 26 -14.92 26.19 36.04
CA HIS A 26 -16.02 26.73 35.25
C HIS A 26 -15.55 27.68 34.14
N ASP A 27 -14.55 28.51 34.43
CA ASP A 27 -13.89 29.41 33.48
C ASP A 27 -13.18 28.64 32.36
N VAL A 28 -12.43 27.59 32.71
CA VAL A 28 -11.76 26.71 31.73
C VAL A 28 -12.78 25.97 30.86
N GLN A 29 -13.85 25.42 31.44
CA GLN A 29 -14.90 24.73 30.69
C GLN A 29 -15.71 25.68 29.79
N THR A 30 -15.88 26.94 30.20
CA THR A 30 -16.56 27.97 29.40
C THR A 30 -15.69 28.41 28.23
N ALA A 31 -14.39 28.60 28.45
CA ALA A 31 -13.44 28.94 27.39
C ALA A 31 -13.27 27.81 26.34
N LEU A 32 -13.52 26.56 26.74
CA LEU A 32 -13.53 25.39 25.86
C LEU A 32 -14.86 25.18 25.12
N ASP A 33 -15.92 25.90 25.47
CA ASP A 33 -17.24 25.68 24.88
C ASP A 33 -17.36 26.35 23.51
N GLY A 34 -17.74 25.58 22.48
CA GLY A 34 -17.92 26.07 21.11
C GLY A 34 -16.66 26.60 20.41
N ASN A 35 -15.48 26.54 21.03
CA ASN A 35 -14.26 27.15 20.51
C ASN A 35 -13.28 26.12 19.92
N PHE A 36 -13.05 26.21 18.61
CA PHE A 36 -12.13 25.35 17.86
C PHE A 36 -10.65 25.78 17.99
N ARG A 37 -10.37 27.02 18.43
CA ARG A 37 -9.01 27.55 18.69
C ARG A 37 -8.77 27.68 20.19
N ASN A 38 -8.44 26.56 20.84
CA ASN A 38 -8.32 26.47 22.31
C ASN A 38 -6.87 26.37 22.84
N SER A 39 -5.86 26.68 22.03
CA SER A 39 -4.44 26.66 22.43
C SER A 39 -4.15 27.54 23.65
N HIS A 40 -4.71 28.76 23.66
CA HIS A 40 -4.60 29.70 24.77
C HIS A 40 -5.18 29.16 26.09
N VAL A 41 -6.24 28.34 26.02
CA VAL A 41 -6.85 27.72 27.20
C VAL A 41 -5.92 26.67 27.80
N TYR A 42 -5.30 25.83 26.97
CA TYR A 42 -4.33 24.85 27.46
C TYR A 42 -3.02 25.49 27.94
N ARG A 43 -2.71 26.72 27.48
CA ARG A 43 -1.62 27.54 28.03
C ARG A 43 -1.91 28.01 29.45
N ASP A 44 -3.14 28.47 29.72
CA ASP A 44 -3.59 28.79 31.08
C ASP A 44 -3.61 27.54 31.98
N VAL A 45 -4.16 26.42 31.50
CA VAL A 45 -4.17 25.14 32.24
C VAL A 45 -2.75 24.67 32.59
N ALA A 46 -1.80 24.77 31.65
CA ALA A 46 -0.40 24.42 31.90
C ALA A 46 0.26 25.35 32.95
N GLY A 47 -0.02 26.65 32.90
CA GLY A 47 0.46 27.62 33.90
C GLY A 47 -0.05 27.29 35.30
N ARG A 48 -1.36 27.09 35.46
CA ARG A 48 -1.97 26.71 36.76
C ARG A 48 -1.47 25.36 37.27
N LEU A 49 -1.16 24.43 36.38
CA LEU A 49 -0.58 23.13 36.75
C LEU A 49 0.88 23.28 37.23
N GLY A 50 1.64 24.20 36.62
CA GLY A 50 2.97 24.62 37.06
C GLY A 50 2.97 25.27 38.44
N ASP A 51 1.99 26.12 38.75
CA ASP A 51 1.81 26.72 40.08
C ASP A 51 1.58 25.67 41.19
N MET A 52 1.06 24.49 40.81
CA MET A 52 0.89 23.35 41.69
C MET A 52 2.13 22.43 41.76
N GLY A 53 3.25 22.84 41.15
CA GLY A 53 4.52 22.12 41.14
C GLY A 53 4.64 21.04 40.07
N TYR A 54 3.81 21.09 39.03
CA TYR A 54 3.81 20.12 37.93
C TYR A 54 4.06 20.81 36.58
N ASP A 55 5.31 20.81 36.13
CA ASP A 55 5.69 21.44 34.87
C ASP A 55 5.29 20.60 33.66
N ARG A 56 4.32 21.11 32.89
CA ARG A 56 3.81 20.47 31.67
C ARG A 56 3.57 21.49 30.58
N THR A 57 3.82 21.11 29.33
CA THR A 57 3.50 21.96 28.18
C THR A 57 2.00 21.97 27.91
N PRO A 58 1.47 23.02 27.25
CA PRO A 58 0.05 23.08 26.86
C PRO A 58 -0.40 21.86 26.05
N ASP A 59 0.44 21.39 25.13
CA ASP A 59 0.17 20.21 24.30
C ASP A 59 0.16 18.92 25.11
N GLN A 60 1.06 18.78 26.09
CA GLN A 60 1.05 17.63 27.01
C GLN A 60 -0.26 17.57 27.81
N CYS A 61 -0.75 18.71 28.31
CA CYS A 61 -2.03 18.81 29.00
C CYS A 61 -3.20 18.44 28.06
N ARG A 62 -3.21 18.97 26.83
CA ARG A 62 -4.24 18.68 25.81
C ARG A 62 -4.29 17.19 25.45
N VAL A 63 -3.13 16.58 25.16
CA VAL A 63 -3.00 15.16 24.82
C VAL A 63 -3.45 14.29 26.00
N ARG A 64 -3.08 14.66 27.23
CA ARG A 64 -3.49 13.94 28.44
C ARG A 64 -5.01 13.98 28.63
N VAL A 65 -5.64 15.14 28.50
CA VAL A 65 -7.11 15.29 28.57
C VAL A 65 -7.81 14.50 27.44
N LYS A 66 -7.31 14.56 26.20
CA LYS A 66 -7.84 13.76 25.07
C LYS A 66 -7.80 12.26 25.37
N SER A 67 -6.70 11.78 25.93
CA SER A 67 -6.54 10.38 26.36
C SER A 67 -7.53 10.00 27.48
N LEU A 68 -7.70 10.86 28.49
CA LEU A 68 -8.63 10.62 29.61
C LEU A 68 -10.09 10.61 29.15
N LYS A 69 -10.50 11.51 28.23
CA LYS A 69 -11.82 11.49 27.59
C LYS A 69 -12.07 10.17 26.88
N ARG A 70 -11.11 9.69 26.08
CA ARG A 70 -11.21 8.41 25.37
C ARG A 70 -11.39 7.24 26.33
N GLN A 71 -10.67 7.21 27.45
CA GLN A 71 -10.80 6.18 28.48
C GLN A 71 -12.17 6.25 29.19
N TYR A 72 -12.67 7.45 29.50
CA TYR A 72 -13.98 7.66 30.09
C TYR A 72 -15.13 7.16 29.20
N PHE A 73 -15.15 7.52 27.91
CA PHE A 73 -16.22 7.10 27.00
C PHE A 73 -16.22 5.58 26.76
N GLN A 74 -15.04 4.96 26.68
CA GLN A 74 -14.91 3.49 26.65
C GLN A 74 -15.49 2.85 27.91
N ALA A 75 -15.15 3.38 29.09
CA ALA A 75 -15.68 2.90 30.37
C ALA A 75 -17.20 3.10 30.49
N LYS A 76 -17.74 4.24 30.04
CA LYS A 76 -19.18 4.57 30.03
C LYS A 76 -19.98 3.64 29.10
N LYS A 77 -19.45 3.34 27.90
CA LYS A 77 -20.06 2.40 26.95
C LYS A 77 -20.05 0.96 27.47
N ALA A 78 -18.96 0.54 28.12
CA ALA A 78 -18.85 -0.78 28.73
C ALA A 78 -19.78 -0.96 29.94
N SER A 79 -19.96 0.09 30.76
CA SER A 79 -20.84 0.05 31.94
C SER A 79 -22.33 -0.12 31.61
N LYS A 80 -22.78 0.26 30.40
CA LYS A 80 -24.14 0.00 29.90
C LYS A 80 -24.40 -1.46 29.52
N LYS A 81 -23.36 -2.26 29.29
CA LYS A 81 -23.47 -3.68 28.88
C LYS A 81 -23.18 -4.67 30.01
N ASN A 82 -22.31 -4.31 30.95
CA ASN A 82 -22.00 -5.08 32.16
C ASN A 82 -21.51 -4.09 33.24
N GLY A 83 -22.28 -3.87 34.31
CA GLY A 83 -22.09 -2.81 35.32
C GLY A 83 -20.82 -2.85 36.18
N HIS A 84 -19.74 -3.48 35.72
CA HIS A 84 -18.49 -3.70 36.46
C HIS A 84 -17.32 -2.82 35.99
N PHE A 85 -17.43 -2.14 34.84
CA PHE A 85 -16.28 -1.42 34.23
C PHE A 85 -16.02 -0.03 34.80
N ALA A 86 -17.03 0.62 35.40
CA ALA A 86 -16.86 1.89 36.12
C ALA A 86 -15.92 1.77 37.34
N LYS A 87 -15.70 0.54 37.86
CA LYS A 87 -14.76 0.27 38.96
C LYS A 87 -13.30 0.14 38.52
N ILE A 88 -13.01 0.03 37.21
CA ILE A 88 -11.67 -0.24 36.67
C ILE A 88 -10.94 1.07 36.32
N PHE A 89 -11.67 2.10 35.88
CA PHE A 89 -11.08 3.40 35.56
C PHE A 89 -11.04 4.31 36.80
N ARG A 90 -9.84 4.49 37.37
CA ARG A 90 -9.64 5.19 38.65
C ARG A 90 -10.02 6.68 38.67
N PHE A 91 -10.11 7.34 37.50
CA PHE A 91 -10.53 8.75 37.37
C PHE A 91 -11.96 8.89 36.85
N TYR A 92 -12.74 7.80 36.84
CA TYR A 92 -14.10 7.77 36.28
C TYR A 92 -15.00 8.81 36.94
N LYS A 93 -15.00 8.90 38.28
CA LYS A 93 -15.84 9.85 39.03
C LYS A 93 -15.48 11.31 38.75
N ASP A 94 -14.19 11.62 38.65
CA ASP A 94 -13.72 12.99 38.35
C ASP A 94 -14.11 13.40 36.93
N MET A 95 -13.93 12.50 35.95
CA MET A 95 -14.35 12.70 34.56
C MET A 95 -15.89 12.80 34.43
N GLU A 96 -16.62 11.97 35.16
CA GLU A 96 -18.08 11.99 35.19
C GLU A 96 -18.62 13.29 35.78
N ARG A 97 -18.02 13.80 36.87
CA ARG A 97 -18.38 15.10 37.46
C ARG A 97 -18.22 16.24 36.45
N ILE A 98 -17.11 16.26 35.70
CA ILE A 98 -16.78 17.33 34.75
C ILE A 98 -17.65 17.26 33.49
N LEU A 99 -17.93 16.05 32.99
CA LEU A 99 -18.64 15.85 31.72
C LEU A 99 -20.16 15.71 31.87
N SER A 100 -20.68 15.37 33.05
CA SER A 100 -22.13 15.17 33.27
C SER A 100 -22.87 16.48 33.55
N SER A 101 -22.17 17.54 33.95
CA SER A 101 -22.73 18.89 34.10
C SER A 101 -23.25 19.48 32.78
N ARG A 102 -22.91 18.88 31.63
CA ARG A 102 -23.40 19.26 30.29
C ARG A 102 -24.66 18.52 29.83
N SER A 103 -25.21 17.57 30.59
CA SER A 103 -26.29 16.68 30.09
C SER A 103 -27.72 17.23 30.23
N SER A 104 -27.96 18.54 30.38
CA SER A 104 -29.32 19.10 30.41
C SER A 104 -29.64 20.13 29.33
N ALA A 105 -28.82 20.29 28.29
CA ALA A 105 -29.18 21.11 27.14
C ALA A 105 -28.66 20.48 25.83
N GLY A 106 -29.58 19.94 25.02
CA GLY A 106 -29.41 19.67 23.59
C GLY A 106 -28.48 18.52 23.22
N LEU A 107 -29.04 17.33 23.00
CA LEU A 107 -28.36 16.27 22.25
C LEU A 107 -28.64 16.47 20.75
N ASP A 108 -27.62 16.89 20.00
CA ASP A 108 -27.48 16.54 18.59
C ASP A 108 -26.31 15.58 18.40
N ALA A 109 -26.53 14.61 17.52
CA ALA A 109 -25.72 13.43 17.30
C ALA A 109 -24.41 13.68 16.51
N HIS A 110 -23.70 14.77 16.81
CA HIS A 110 -22.49 15.17 16.07
C HIS A 110 -21.15 14.94 16.83
N ASP A 111 -21.20 14.60 18.12
CA ASP A 111 -20.00 14.40 18.97
C ASP A 111 -19.55 12.93 19.10
N MET A 112 -20.20 12.00 18.41
CA MET A 112 -19.84 10.56 18.45
C MET A 112 -18.89 10.11 17.35
N ASP A 113 -18.66 10.91 16.30
CA ASP A 113 -17.83 10.51 15.14
C ASP A 113 -16.40 11.12 15.13
N GLY A 114 -16.03 11.96 16.10
CA GLY A 114 -14.72 12.64 16.11
C GLY A 114 -13.55 11.94 16.81
N MET A 115 -13.73 10.72 17.33
CA MET A 115 -12.68 10.03 18.13
C MET A 115 -12.29 8.64 17.55
N GLY A 116 -12.09 8.60 16.24
CA GLY A 116 -11.13 7.71 15.57
C GLY A 116 -9.74 8.37 15.52
N ALA A 117 -8.68 7.59 15.43
CA ALA A 117 -7.31 8.02 15.68
C ALA A 117 -6.70 8.83 14.53
N GLU A 118 -6.27 10.07 14.80
CA GLU A 118 -5.19 10.74 14.05
C GLU A 118 -4.32 11.58 15.02
N GLY A 119 -3.03 11.23 15.07
CA GLY A 119 -1.92 12.17 15.11
C GLY A 119 -1.14 11.93 13.80
N ASP A 120 -0.45 12.88 13.19
CA ASP A 120 0.21 14.05 13.74
C ASP A 120 0.35 15.03 12.56
N GLU A 121 -0.19 16.24 12.69
CA GLU A 121 0.21 17.35 11.82
C GLU A 121 1.24 18.16 12.57
N THR A 122 2.39 18.28 11.92
CA THR A 122 3.55 19.06 12.30
C THR A 122 3.19 20.54 12.50
N LEU A 123 3.72 21.05 13.59
CA LEU A 123 3.87 22.45 13.94
C LEU A 123 4.63 23.20 12.82
N ASP A 124 4.02 24.20 12.21
CA ASP A 124 4.74 25.36 11.68
C ASP A 124 4.03 26.62 12.15
N GLY A 125 4.81 27.53 12.71
CA GLY A 125 4.37 28.76 13.31
C GLY A 125 4.91 29.92 12.51
N THR A 126 4.01 30.78 12.03
CA THR A 126 4.31 32.18 11.79
C THR A 126 3.15 32.99 12.33
N GLU A 127 3.42 33.66 13.45
CA GLU A 127 2.68 34.83 13.90
C GLU A 127 2.97 35.97 12.93
N GLU A 128 1.95 36.55 12.30
CA GLU A 128 2.00 37.94 11.87
C GLU A 128 0.67 38.62 12.23
N ASP A 129 0.83 39.73 12.95
CA ASP A 129 -0.18 40.69 13.34
C ASP A 129 -0.82 41.37 12.11
N GLY A 130 -2.11 41.70 12.20
CA GLY A 130 -2.77 42.48 11.15
C GLY A 130 -4.23 42.78 11.44
N GLU A 131 -4.50 44.05 11.69
CA GLU A 131 -5.71 44.67 12.22
C GLU A 131 -7.03 44.43 11.47
N SER A 132 -8.10 44.53 12.27
CA SER A 132 -9.52 44.76 11.96
C SER A 132 -9.82 45.74 10.81
N VAL A 133 -10.87 45.48 10.00
CA VAL A 133 -11.97 46.43 9.67
C VAL A 133 -13.21 45.65 9.18
N ASP A 134 -14.37 46.19 9.58
CA ASP A 134 -15.78 45.84 9.39
C ASP A 134 -16.30 45.30 8.03
N GLN A 135 -17.36 44.49 8.15
CA GLN A 135 -18.45 44.25 7.19
C GLN A 135 -19.25 45.56 6.89
N PRO A 136 -20.09 45.73 5.82
CA PRO A 136 -21.06 44.70 5.39
C PRO A 136 -21.59 44.67 3.92
N HIS A 137 -22.28 43.54 3.65
CA HIS A 137 -23.54 43.37 2.86
C HIS A 137 -23.61 43.43 1.31
N GLU A 138 -24.30 42.38 0.79
CA GLU A 138 -25.11 42.24 -0.45
C GLU A 138 -24.39 42.21 -1.81
N SER A 139 -24.77 41.45 -2.85
CA SER A 139 -25.95 40.64 -3.21
C SER A 139 -25.59 39.73 -4.41
N ASP A 140 -26.37 38.65 -4.59
CA ASP A 140 -26.69 37.85 -5.79
C ASP A 140 -25.88 38.03 -7.10
N VAL A 141 -25.43 36.92 -7.72
CA VAL A 141 -26.10 36.24 -8.86
C VAL A 141 -25.24 35.10 -9.44
N ASP A 142 -25.96 34.08 -9.93
CA ASP A 142 -25.51 32.93 -10.72
C ASP A 142 -24.52 33.23 -11.86
N ALA A 143 -23.61 32.28 -12.14
CA ALA A 143 -23.61 31.55 -13.42
C ALA A 143 -22.36 30.68 -13.61
N ALA A 144 -22.61 29.51 -14.21
CA ALA A 144 -21.66 28.53 -14.67
C ALA A 144 -20.58 29.09 -15.62
N GLY A 145 -19.38 28.53 -15.52
CA GLY A 145 -18.29 28.76 -16.46
C GLY A 145 -17.23 27.67 -16.35
N GLU A 146 -17.37 26.65 -17.20
CA GLU A 146 -16.33 25.66 -17.50
C GLU A 146 -15.03 26.39 -17.91
N CYS A 147 -13.89 26.00 -17.33
CA CYS A 147 -12.58 26.37 -17.82
C CYS A 147 -11.79 25.14 -18.23
N SER A 148 -11.46 25.13 -19.52
CA SER A 148 -10.63 24.20 -20.26
C SER A 148 -9.21 24.10 -19.69
N ASN A 149 -8.76 22.87 -19.45
CA ASN A 149 -7.36 22.52 -19.24
C ASN A 149 -6.55 22.81 -20.51
N MET A 150 -5.46 23.55 -20.37
CA MET A 150 -4.46 23.72 -21.41
C MET A 150 -3.13 23.19 -20.85
N GLU A 151 -2.75 22.01 -21.32
CA GLU A 151 -1.55 21.27 -20.93
C GLU A 151 -0.28 21.98 -21.43
N TYR A 152 0.69 22.18 -20.54
CA TYR A 152 2.09 22.44 -20.92
C TYR A 152 2.94 21.21 -20.54
N PRO A 153 3.72 20.64 -21.48
CA PRO A 153 4.60 19.52 -21.18
C PRO A 153 5.92 20.03 -20.56
N VAL A 154 6.13 19.77 -19.27
CA VAL A 154 7.43 19.97 -18.63
C VAL A 154 8.29 18.72 -18.84
N LYS A 155 9.32 18.86 -19.68
CA LYS A 155 10.41 17.89 -19.83
C LYS A 155 11.29 17.94 -18.58
N ILE A 156 11.40 16.84 -17.84
CA ILE A 156 12.38 16.68 -16.76
C ILE A 156 13.50 15.76 -17.26
N GLU A 157 14.64 16.35 -17.63
CA GLU A 157 15.91 15.64 -17.84
C GLU A 157 16.68 15.60 -16.50
N TYR A 158 17.10 14.41 -16.08
CA TYR A 158 18.01 14.23 -14.95
C TYR A 158 19.45 14.10 -15.44
N PRO A 159 20.41 14.88 -14.91
CA PRO A 159 21.83 14.62 -15.14
C PRO A 159 22.37 13.54 -14.18
N PRO A 160 23.32 12.68 -14.61
CA PRO A 160 23.88 11.62 -13.79
C PRO A 160 25.14 12.12 -13.07
N TYR A 161 25.22 11.96 -11.74
CA TYR A 161 26.52 11.97 -11.06
C TYR A 161 26.62 10.86 -10.00
N PRO A 162 27.75 10.13 -9.97
CA PRO A 162 27.96 8.94 -9.15
C PRO A 162 28.43 9.29 -7.72
N ILE A 163 28.00 8.50 -6.74
CA ILE A 163 28.46 8.58 -5.36
C ILE A 163 29.70 7.68 -5.19
N PRO A 164 30.82 8.15 -4.62
CA PRO A 164 32.02 7.34 -4.42
C PRO A 164 31.87 6.37 -3.24
N VAL A 165 32.17 5.09 -3.48
CA VAL A 165 32.29 4.07 -2.43
C VAL A 165 33.74 4.02 -1.95
N THR A 166 33.99 4.32 -0.67
CA THR A 166 35.28 4.14 -0.01
C THR A 166 35.42 2.69 0.46
N VAL A 167 36.33 1.94 -0.18
CA VAL A 167 36.73 0.60 0.24
C VAL A 167 37.81 0.73 1.31
N GLY A 168 37.47 0.41 2.56
CA GLY A 168 38.44 0.31 3.66
C GLY A 168 39.26 -0.97 3.55
N SER A 169 40.48 -0.85 3.02
CA SER A 169 41.54 -1.85 3.13
C SER A 169 42.41 -1.52 4.36
N CYS A 170 42.53 -2.46 5.30
CA CYS A 170 43.56 -2.43 6.34
C CYS A 170 44.16 -3.83 6.51
N SER A 171 45.08 -4.16 5.61
CA SER A 171 46.21 -5.04 5.89
C SER A 171 47.30 -4.23 6.62
N ASN A 172 47.81 -4.75 7.74
CA ASN A 172 49.24 -4.76 8.09
C ASN A 172 49.47 -5.39 9.48
N ALA A 173 50.10 -6.56 9.49
CA ALA A 173 50.91 -7.05 10.60
C ALA A 173 52.33 -7.33 10.05
N PRO A 174 53.40 -7.11 10.83
CA PRO A 174 54.74 -6.89 10.30
C PRO A 174 55.53 -8.17 10.00
N ASP A 175 56.39 -8.04 8.99
CA ASP A 175 57.46 -8.95 8.54
C ASP A 175 58.45 -9.35 9.64
N VAL A 176 58.93 -10.61 9.60
CA VAL A 176 60.33 -11.07 9.85
C VAL A 176 60.48 -12.49 9.24
N PRO A 177 61.66 -12.88 8.67
CA PRO A 177 61.73 -13.49 7.35
C PRO A 177 61.97 -15.01 7.30
N ALA A 178 61.78 -15.54 6.09
CA ALA A 178 62.03 -16.91 5.67
C ALA A 178 63.50 -17.34 5.75
N LYS A 179 63.69 -18.63 6.10
CA LYS A 179 64.86 -19.43 5.67
C LYS A 179 64.36 -20.71 4.97
N GLN A 180 64.98 -20.95 3.83
CA GLN A 180 64.86 -22.11 2.94
C GLN A 180 65.31 -23.41 3.64
N SER A 181 64.73 -24.54 3.27
CA SER A 181 65.41 -25.64 2.51
C SER A 181 64.73 -27.02 2.70
N GLU A 182 64.44 -27.64 1.55
CA GLU A 182 64.66 -29.06 1.20
C GLU A 182 63.76 -30.21 1.75
N GLU A 183 63.11 -30.86 0.78
CA GLU A 183 62.95 -32.31 0.53
C GLU A 183 63.07 -33.34 1.69
N GLN A 184 62.04 -34.17 1.90
CA GLN A 184 62.05 -35.62 1.54
C GLN A 184 60.85 -36.41 2.11
N THR A 185 60.37 -37.28 1.22
CA THR A 185 59.62 -38.54 1.35
C THR A 185 59.29 -39.19 2.71
N SER A 186 58.03 -39.69 2.74
CA SER A 186 57.57 -41.02 3.18
C SER A 186 57.11 -41.30 4.61
N THR A 187 56.03 -42.09 4.64
CA THR A 187 55.52 -43.02 5.69
C THR A 187 54.78 -42.50 6.92
N MET A 188 53.54 -43.00 7.05
CA MET A 188 52.73 -43.09 8.28
C MET A 188 53.48 -43.86 9.38
N PRO A 189 53.20 -43.58 10.68
CA PRO A 189 52.30 -44.48 11.39
C PRO A 189 51.35 -43.82 12.40
N SER A 190 50.52 -44.70 12.93
CA SER A 190 49.33 -44.62 13.77
C SER A 190 49.37 -43.85 15.10
N SER A 191 48.16 -43.42 15.48
CA SER A 191 47.53 -43.44 16.81
C SER A 191 48.09 -42.57 17.95
N SER A 192 47.32 -41.54 18.31
CA SER A 192 46.81 -41.38 19.69
C SER A 192 45.61 -40.44 19.68
N GLY A 193 44.45 -40.94 20.09
CA GLY A 193 43.24 -40.14 20.20
C GLY A 193 43.36 -39.09 21.31
N SER A 194 42.88 -37.88 21.03
CA SER A 194 42.41 -36.98 22.08
C SER A 194 41.03 -36.45 21.71
N ARG A 195 40.05 -36.88 22.51
CA ARG A 195 38.64 -36.50 22.44
C ARG A 195 38.51 -34.98 22.57
N ARG A 196 38.12 -34.31 21.48
CA ARG A 196 37.73 -32.89 21.53
C ARG A 196 36.48 -32.74 22.40
N HIS A 197 36.66 -32.17 23.59
CA HIS A 197 35.60 -31.77 24.50
C HIS A 197 34.64 -30.80 23.81
N LYS A 198 33.36 -31.17 23.73
CA LYS A 198 32.24 -30.25 23.48
C LYS A 198 32.24 -29.21 24.60
N LYS A 199 32.59 -27.96 24.31
CA LYS A 199 32.33 -26.84 25.21
C LYS A 199 30.81 -26.64 25.28
N ARG A 200 30.21 -27.13 26.36
CA ARG A 200 28.87 -26.73 26.80
C ARG A 200 28.90 -25.22 27.06
N PHE A 201 28.04 -24.46 26.40
CA PHE A 201 27.76 -23.09 26.80
C PHE A 201 27.23 -23.12 28.23
N ALA A 202 27.95 -22.46 29.14
CA ALA A 202 27.52 -22.27 30.50
C ALA A 202 26.27 -21.38 30.52
N ASN A 203 25.28 -21.78 31.33
CA ASN A 203 24.11 -20.98 31.64
C ASN A 203 24.55 -19.59 32.13
N LEU A 204 24.39 -18.56 31.29
CA LEU A 204 24.37 -17.17 31.79
C LEU A 204 23.13 -17.05 32.68
N SER A 205 23.29 -16.48 33.88
CA SER A 205 22.13 -16.14 34.72
C SER A 205 21.24 -15.17 33.96
N LEU A 206 19.92 -15.30 34.15
CA LEU A 206 18.90 -14.43 33.53
C LEU A 206 19.22 -12.93 33.69
N GLU A 207 19.86 -12.59 34.81
CA GLU A 207 20.33 -11.26 35.15
C GLU A 207 21.37 -10.71 34.17
N LYS A 208 22.39 -11.50 33.80
CA LYS A 208 23.41 -11.11 32.81
C LYS A 208 22.87 -11.02 31.39
N LEU A 209 21.84 -11.80 31.07
CA LEU A 209 21.16 -11.72 29.78
C LEU A 209 20.32 -10.43 29.70
N MET A 210 19.67 -10.06 30.80
CA MET A 210 18.88 -8.83 30.92
C MET A 210 19.78 -7.59 30.92
N GLU A 211 20.94 -7.65 31.56
CA GLU A 211 21.95 -6.59 31.51
C GLU A 211 22.45 -6.36 30.08
N LYS A 212 22.84 -7.42 29.38
CA LYS A 212 23.21 -7.33 27.95
C LYS A 212 22.09 -6.80 27.06
N PHE A 213 20.85 -7.16 27.33
CA PHE A 213 19.70 -6.67 26.56
C PHE A 213 19.47 -5.17 26.78
N LEU A 214 19.62 -4.69 28.01
CA LEU A 214 19.51 -3.27 28.34
C LEU A 214 20.65 -2.47 27.70
N GLU A 215 21.87 -2.99 27.72
CA GLU A 215 23.05 -2.39 27.09
C GLU A 215 22.87 -2.26 25.57
N GLN A 216 22.40 -3.33 24.91
CA GLN A 216 22.07 -3.31 23.47
C GLN A 216 20.92 -2.35 23.14
N SER A 217 19.95 -2.21 24.05
CA SER A 217 18.83 -1.29 23.85
C SER A 217 19.27 0.18 23.94
N LEU A 218 20.17 0.51 24.89
CA LEU A 218 20.73 1.85 25.04
C LEU A 218 21.61 2.21 23.83
N GLU A 219 22.45 1.28 23.36
CA GLU A 219 23.29 1.49 22.18
C GLU A 219 22.45 1.70 20.90
N ALA A 220 21.33 0.98 20.76
CA ALA A 220 20.41 1.18 19.65
C ALA A 220 19.70 2.54 19.70
N GLU A 221 19.33 3.00 20.89
CA GLU A 221 18.71 4.31 21.12
C GLU A 221 19.69 5.46 20.82
N GLU A 222 20.94 5.35 21.29
CA GLU A 222 21.98 6.35 20.99
C GLU A 222 22.29 6.43 19.49
N ASN A 223 22.36 5.28 18.81
CA ASN A 223 22.54 5.23 17.36
C ASN A 223 21.36 5.86 16.60
N PHE A 224 20.13 5.65 17.08
CA PHE A 224 18.95 6.29 16.50
C PHE A 224 19.03 7.82 16.60
N TYR A 225 19.35 8.37 17.78
CA TYR A 225 19.48 9.82 17.95
C TYR A 225 20.59 10.41 17.07
N ARG A 226 21.72 9.72 16.93
CA ARG A 226 22.83 10.15 16.08
C ARG A 226 22.46 10.20 14.59
N LEU A 227 21.68 9.22 14.12
CA LEU A 227 21.17 9.18 12.75
C LEU A 227 20.12 10.28 12.49
N GLU A 228 19.24 10.54 13.45
CA GLU A 228 18.24 11.61 13.31
C GLU A 228 18.89 13.00 13.30
N GLU A 229 19.93 13.22 14.12
CA GLU A 229 20.72 14.47 14.11
C GLU A 229 21.40 14.68 12.76
N GLN A 230 21.99 13.63 12.17
CA GLN A 230 22.55 13.70 10.81
C GLN A 230 21.50 13.99 9.75
N ARG A 231 20.29 13.43 9.89
CA ARG A 231 19.17 13.68 8.97
C ARG A 231 18.73 15.14 9.03
N LEU A 232 18.56 15.69 10.24
CA LEU A 232 18.21 17.09 10.48
C LEU A 232 19.26 18.03 9.88
N GLN A 233 20.55 17.77 10.12
CA GLN A 233 21.65 18.56 9.54
C GLN A 233 21.65 18.54 8.01
N ALA A 234 21.37 17.39 7.39
CA ALA A 234 21.26 17.28 5.94
C ALA A 234 20.05 18.04 5.38
N GLU A 235 18.94 18.06 6.11
CA GLU A 235 17.72 18.78 5.74
C GLU A 235 17.91 20.30 5.85
N ASP A 236 18.59 20.77 6.90
CA ASP A 236 18.94 22.18 7.08
C ASP A 236 19.92 22.66 6.02
N LEU A 237 20.95 21.88 5.70
CA LEU A 237 21.86 22.20 4.59
C LEU A 237 21.11 22.30 3.26
N ARG A 238 20.11 21.43 3.03
CA ARG A 238 19.27 21.50 1.84
C ARG A 238 18.47 22.80 1.81
N ARG A 239 17.80 23.17 2.90
CA ARG A 239 17.07 24.45 3.02
C ARG A 239 17.98 25.66 2.77
N GLU A 240 19.20 25.65 3.33
CA GLU A 240 20.18 26.72 3.09
C GLU A 240 20.60 26.81 1.61
N THR A 241 20.81 25.66 0.94
CA THR A 241 21.14 25.66 -0.49
C THR A 241 19.98 26.13 -1.37
N GLU A 242 18.74 25.78 -1.01
CA GLU A 242 17.53 26.24 -1.69
C GLU A 242 17.36 27.76 -1.49
N HIS A 243 17.49 28.25 -0.25
CA HIS A 243 17.41 29.68 0.07
C HIS A 243 18.52 30.50 -0.62
N THR A 244 19.74 29.96 -0.69
CA THR A 244 20.85 30.61 -1.40
C THR A 244 20.57 30.70 -2.91
N ARG A 245 19.96 29.65 -3.50
CA ARG A 245 19.54 29.67 -4.90
C ARG A 245 18.46 30.70 -5.17
N GLU A 246 17.46 30.80 -4.29
CA GLU A 246 16.39 31.80 -4.38
C GLU A 246 16.95 33.23 -4.29
N MET A 247 17.84 33.48 -3.33
CA MET A 247 18.52 34.77 -3.20
C MET A 247 19.36 35.11 -4.43
N HIS A 248 20.05 34.12 -5.02
CA HIS A 248 20.81 34.32 -6.25
C HIS A 248 19.90 34.66 -7.44
N MET A 249 18.75 33.99 -7.56
CA MET A 249 17.75 34.29 -8.60
C MET A 249 17.16 35.69 -8.43
N LEU A 250 16.85 36.10 -7.21
CA LEU A 250 16.38 37.45 -6.90
C LEU A 250 17.43 38.52 -7.21
N GLN A 251 18.71 38.25 -6.93
CA GLN A 251 19.81 39.15 -7.26
C GLN A 251 20.02 39.29 -8.79
N MET A 252 19.90 38.18 -9.53
CA MET A 252 19.91 38.20 -11.00
C MET A 252 18.72 38.99 -11.56
N LEU A 253 17.52 38.82 -11.00
CA LEU A 253 16.34 39.61 -11.37
C LEU A 253 16.58 41.11 -11.12
N GLY A 254 17.12 41.45 -9.95
CA GLY A 254 17.44 42.84 -9.59
C GLY A 254 18.43 43.51 -10.55
N GLN A 255 19.45 42.77 -11.02
CA GLN A 255 20.39 43.27 -12.03
C GLN A 255 19.75 43.48 -13.40
N MET A 256 18.78 42.64 -13.79
CA MET A 256 18.02 42.83 -15.03
C MET A 256 17.11 44.06 -14.98
N PHE A 257 16.51 44.36 -13.83
CA PHE A 257 15.69 45.57 -13.65
C PHE A 257 16.53 46.86 -13.54
N ALA A 258 17.73 46.80 -12.99
CA ALA A 258 18.66 47.94 -12.94
C ALA A 258 19.20 48.33 -14.33
N GLY A 259 19.21 47.40 -15.29
CA GLY A 259 19.64 47.65 -16.69
C GLY A 259 18.65 48.45 -17.56
N LEU A 260 17.43 48.73 -17.06
CA LEU A 260 16.37 49.41 -17.81
C LEU A 260 16.20 50.90 -17.46
N SER A 261 17.04 51.45 -16.58
CA SER A 261 16.95 52.86 -16.15
C SER A 261 18.12 53.69 -16.67
N THR A 262 18.04 54.14 -17.93
CA THR A 262 18.81 55.29 -18.41
C THR A 262 17.88 56.29 -19.12
N PRO A 263 17.86 57.58 -18.73
CA PRO A 263 16.98 58.56 -19.36
C PRO A 263 17.69 59.21 -20.57
N THR A 264 17.01 59.26 -21.72
CA THR A 264 17.43 60.10 -22.86
C THR A 264 16.40 61.18 -23.14
N VAL A 265 16.93 62.39 -23.19
CA VAL A 265 16.32 63.70 -23.36
C VAL A 265 15.57 63.84 -24.70
N THR A 266 14.40 64.45 -24.68
CA THR A 266 13.61 64.83 -25.85
C THR A 266 13.92 66.27 -26.29
N SER A 267 14.19 66.49 -27.57
CA SER A 267 14.09 67.79 -28.23
C SER A 267 13.21 67.69 -29.47
N SER A 268 12.23 68.60 -29.51
CA SER A 268 11.17 68.80 -30.50
C SER A 268 11.65 69.14 -31.91
N THR A 269 10.96 68.66 -32.95
CA THR A 269 10.19 69.48 -33.93
C THR A 269 9.64 68.60 -35.07
N ALA A 270 8.41 68.90 -35.49
CA ALA A 270 7.69 68.33 -36.65
C ALA A 270 7.67 69.39 -37.79
N PRO A 271 6.98 69.22 -38.96
CA PRO A 271 6.42 68.01 -39.58
C PRO A 271 6.66 67.92 -41.13
N GLN A 272 6.08 66.89 -41.75
CA GLN A 272 5.46 66.81 -43.09
C GLN A 272 6.09 65.90 -44.18
N SER A 273 5.36 64.79 -44.39
CA SER A 273 4.66 64.42 -45.65
C SER A 273 5.32 63.45 -46.65
N THR A 274 4.53 62.39 -46.90
CA THR A 274 4.45 61.48 -48.06
C THR A 274 5.51 60.40 -48.26
N ARG A 275 5.12 59.15 -47.93
CA ARG A 275 5.60 57.94 -48.59
C ARG A 275 4.46 56.93 -48.75
N ASN A 276 4.37 56.35 -49.95
CA ASN A 276 3.55 55.19 -50.28
C ASN A 276 3.94 53.95 -49.46
N SER A 277 2.97 53.16 -49.02
CA SER A 277 3.12 51.70 -48.84
C SER A 277 1.77 50.97 -48.81
N LYS A 278 1.80 49.75 -49.34
CA LYS A 278 0.71 48.77 -49.51
C LYS A 278 0.26 48.13 -48.19
N THR A 279 -1.00 47.68 -48.19
CA THR A 279 -1.61 46.45 -47.57
C THR A 279 -1.09 45.95 -46.22
N ALA A 280 -1.89 45.66 -45.18
CA ALA A 280 -3.30 45.23 -45.06
C ALA A 280 -3.83 45.56 -43.64
N PRO A 281 -5.15 45.39 -43.35
CA PRO A 281 -5.56 45.16 -41.98
C PRO A 281 -6.53 43.98 -41.77
N SER A 282 -6.40 43.41 -40.57
CA SER A 282 -7.41 42.67 -39.81
C SER A 282 -8.68 43.48 -39.60
N VAL A 283 -9.81 42.83 -39.32
CA VAL A 283 -10.73 43.15 -38.19
C VAL A 283 -11.82 42.08 -38.06
N THR A 284 -12.16 41.83 -36.80
CA THR A 284 -13.24 41.08 -36.15
C THR A 284 -14.67 41.46 -36.58
N HIS A 285 -15.64 40.53 -36.48
CA HIS A 285 -16.81 40.63 -35.59
C HIS A 285 -17.86 39.52 -35.82
N ALA A 286 -18.74 39.41 -34.81
CA ALA A 286 -19.64 38.32 -34.45
C ALA A 286 -20.99 38.25 -35.21
N ARG A 287 -21.72 37.17 -34.91
CA ARG A 287 -23.11 36.80 -35.28
C ARG A 287 -24.19 37.75 -34.70
N PRO A 288 -25.43 37.70 -35.22
CA PRO A 288 -26.51 36.94 -34.54
C PRO A 288 -27.58 36.25 -35.45
N TYR A 289 -28.30 35.29 -34.83
CA TYR A 289 -29.71 34.83 -34.97
C TYR A 289 -30.47 34.62 -36.30
N GLY A 290 -31.25 33.51 -36.33
CA GLY A 290 -32.53 33.38 -37.06
C GLY A 290 -32.81 31.98 -37.63
N GLY A 291 -33.71 31.21 -37.00
CA GLY A 291 -34.17 29.89 -37.49
C GLY A 291 -35.47 29.94 -38.30
N SER A 292 -35.84 28.81 -38.93
CA SER A 292 -37.20 28.21 -38.92
C SER A 292 -37.41 27.12 -39.98
N GLN A 293 -38.08 26.05 -39.52
CA GLN A 293 -39.06 25.17 -40.19
C GLN A 293 -38.66 23.83 -40.86
N SER A 294 -39.41 22.84 -40.39
CA SER A 294 -39.52 21.40 -40.65
C SER A 294 -40.51 21.03 -41.76
N LEU A 295 -40.44 19.83 -42.34
CA LEU A 295 -41.56 18.87 -42.51
C LEU A 295 -41.13 17.55 -43.22
N GLN A 296 -41.51 16.40 -42.60
CA GLN A 296 -42.05 15.09 -43.08
C GLN A 296 -41.99 14.74 -44.59
N THR A 297 -41.94 13.50 -45.13
CA THR A 297 -42.24 12.07 -44.79
C THR A 297 -41.81 11.24 -46.04
N SER A 298 -41.43 9.94 -46.02
CA SER A 298 -42.26 8.75 -46.39
C SER A 298 -41.39 7.62 -46.98
N GLN A 299 -41.74 6.35 -46.73
CA GLN A 299 -41.20 5.08 -47.29
C GLN A 299 -41.63 4.82 -48.76
N VAL A 300 -40.91 3.96 -49.53
CA VAL A 300 -41.47 2.80 -50.32
C VAL A 300 -40.36 1.80 -50.76
N ASP A 301 -40.65 0.49 -50.69
CA ASP A 301 -39.95 -0.69 -51.25
C ASP A 301 -40.12 -0.88 -52.78
N TYR A 302 -39.28 -1.72 -53.44
CA TYR A 302 -39.67 -2.95 -54.19
C TYR A 302 -38.56 -3.54 -55.13
N ALA A 303 -38.33 -4.86 -54.95
CA ALA A 303 -38.19 -5.97 -55.93
C ALA A 303 -36.97 -6.21 -56.88
N ASN A 304 -36.70 -7.52 -56.98
CA ASN A 304 -35.70 -8.36 -57.68
C ASN A 304 -35.99 -8.58 -59.20
N PRO A 305 -35.09 -9.17 -60.05
CA PRO A 305 -35.05 -10.64 -60.24
C PRO A 305 -33.71 -11.31 -60.71
N SER A 306 -33.62 -12.65 -60.50
CA SER A 306 -32.57 -13.66 -60.88
C SER A 306 -32.65 -14.12 -62.37
N PRO A 307 -31.96 -15.17 -62.96
CA PRO A 307 -31.12 -16.33 -62.48
C PRO A 307 -29.89 -16.67 -63.43
N PRO A 308 -29.31 -17.92 -63.64
CA PRO A 308 -29.42 -19.27 -63.03
C PRO A 308 -28.11 -20.12 -62.77
N ALA A 309 -28.25 -21.18 -61.93
CA ALA A 309 -27.69 -22.59 -61.89
C ALA A 309 -26.19 -22.92 -62.15
N ALA A 310 -25.47 -23.90 -61.56
CA ALA A 310 -25.50 -24.93 -60.50
C ALA A 310 -24.11 -25.69 -60.59
N PRO A 311 -23.77 -26.81 -59.88
CA PRO A 311 -23.79 -27.16 -58.45
C PRO A 311 -22.39 -27.62 -57.93
N VAL A 312 -22.02 -27.38 -56.66
CA VAL A 312 -21.02 -28.22 -55.95
C VAL A 312 -21.42 -28.38 -54.48
N ILE A 313 -21.30 -29.60 -54.00
CA ILE A 313 -21.82 -30.19 -52.76
C ILE A 313 -21.21 -29.53 -51.51
N GLU A 314 -22.04 -28.92 -50.67
CA GLU A 314 -21.65 -28.38 -49.36
C GLU A 314 -22.28 -29.26 -48.26
N ARG A 315 -21.43 -29.90 -47.45
CA ARG A 315 -21.86 -30.50 -46.18
C ARG A 315 -22.03 -29.36 -45.18
N THR A 316 -23.27 -29.10 -44.82
CA THR A 316 -23.68 -28.14 -43.80
C THR A 316 -23.04 -28.46 -42.45
N TYR A 317 -22.07 -27.64 -42.02
CA TYR A 317 -21.91 -27.33 -40.62
C TYR A 317 -22.81 -26.14 -40.33
N SER A 318 -23.80 -26.34 -39.45
CA SER A 318 -24.66 -25.27 -38.97
C SER A 318 -23.81 -24.20 -38.29
N LEU A 319 -23.61 -23.07 -38.97
CA LEU A 319 -23.21 -21.80 -38.36
C LEU A 319 -24.38 -21.31 -37.50
N GLY A 320 -24.49 -21.86 -36.31
CA GLY A 320 -25.27 -21.27 -35.23
C GLY A 320 -24.55 -20.02 -34.74
N GLY A 321 -25.01 -18.84 -35.15
CA GLY A 321 -24.72 -17.59 -34.47
C GLY A 321 -25.25 -17.66 -33.04
N GLY A 322 -24.42 -18.17 -32.13
CA GLY A 322 -24.69 -18.16 -30.70
C GLY A 322 -24.29 -16.81 -30.13
N ALA A 323 -25.27 -16.04 -29.67
CA ALA A 323 -25.02 -15.00 -28.68
C ALA A 323 -24.18 -15.62 -27.55
N HIS A 324 -22.99 -15.07 -27.29
CA HIS A 324 -22.08 -15.53 -26.25
C HIS A 324 -22.79 -15.33 -24.90
N ARG A 325 -23.52 -16.36 -24.43
CA ARG A 325 -24.01 -16.40 -23.05
C ARG A 325 -22.75 -16.44 -22.19
N SER A 326 -22.42 -15.31 -21.56
CA SER A 326 -21.42 -15.28 -20.48
C SER A 326 -21.82 -16.36 -19.49
N MET A 327 -21.03 -17.42 -19.39
CA MET A 327 -21.28 -18.48 -18.43
C MET A 327 -21.08 -17.85 -17.05
N ASP A 328 -22.08 -17.93 -16.18
CA ASP A 328 -21.97 -17.41 -14.83
C ASP A 328 -21.03 -18.33 -14.04
N ILE A 329 -19.82 -17.85 -13.76
CA ILE A 329 -18.77 -18.61 -13.07
C ILE A 329 -18.94 -18.53 -11.55
N LEU A 330 -19.72 -17.56 -11.05
CA LEU A 330 -19.88 -17.33 -9.62
C LEU A 330 -20.43 -18.56 -8.86
N PRO A 331 -21.40 -19.35 -9.40
CA PRO A 331 -21.82 -20.61 -8.78
C PRO A 331 -20.68 -21.62 -8.61
N LEU A 332 -19.76 -21.71 -9.58
CA LEU A 332 -18.59 -22.60 -9.47
C LEU A 332 -17.66 -22.13 -8.34
N VAL A 333 -17.50 -20.82 -8.18
CA VAL A 333 -16.74 -20.25 -7.06
C VAL A 333 -17.40 -20.60 -5.72
N LYS A 334 -18.73 -20.51 -5.62
CA LYS A 334 -19.46 -20.92 -4.40
C LYS A 334 -19.24 -22.40 -4.06
N ASN A 335 -19.22 -23.27 -5.07
CA ASN A 335 -19.04 -24.72 -4.89
C ASN A 335 -17.66 -25.13 -4.37
N ILE A 336 -16.60 -24.35 -4.65
CA ILE A 336 -15.25 -24.67 -4.16
C ILE A 336 -15.02 -24.23 -2.72
N ILE A 337 -15.82 -23.32 -2.19
CA ILE A 337 -15.66 -22.79 -0.83
C ILE A 337 -16.04 -23.87 0.19
N PRO A 338 -15.13 -24.24 1.12
CA PRO A 338 -15.43 -25.28 2.09
C PRO A 338 -16.49 -24.81 3.09
N PRO A 339 -17.47 -25.67 3.45
CA PRO A 339 -18.41 -25.34 4.50
C PRO A 339 -17.71 -25.28 5.85
N LEU A 340 -18.09 -24.32 6.69
CA LEU A 340 -17.66 -24.26 8.08
C LEU A 340 -18.34 -25.39 8.86
N THR A 341 -17.53 -26.33 9.38
CA THR A 341 -18.04 -27.49 10.12
C THR A 341 -17.23 -27.75 11.39
N SER A 342 -17.87 -28.30 12.42
CA SER A 342 -17.21 -28.70 13.67
C SER A 342 -16.30 -29.93 13.55
N LYS A 343 -16.26 -30.57 12.38
CA LYS A 343 -15.48 -31.79 12.13
C LYS A 343 -14.04 -31.49 11.71
N LYS A 344 -13.78 -30.28 11.20
CA LYS A 344 -12.46 -29.86 10.75
C LYS A 344 -11.67 -29.22 11.87
N HIS A 345 -10.35 -29.33 11.80
CA HIS A 345 -9.41 -28.72 12.74
C HIS A 345 -8.52 -27.70 12.04
N LYS A 346 -7.90 -26.83 12.85
CA LYS A 346 -6.98 -25.79 12.39
C LYS A 346 -5.95 -26.33 11.39
N GLY A 347 -5.84 -25.64 10.27
CA GLY A 347 -4.91 -25.88 9.18
C GLY A 347 -5.47 -26.76 8.05
N GLN A 348 -6.71 -27.24 8.14
CA GLN A 348 -7.30 -28.05 7.07
C GLN A 348 -7.87 -27.22 5.92
N ASP A 349 -8.27 -25.97 6.16
CA ASP A 349 -8.94 -25.11 5.17
C ASP A 349 -8.05 -23.96 4.66
N GLY A 350 -6.74 -23.98 4.98
CA GLY A 350 -5.79 -23.08 4.34
C GLY A 350 -4.53 -22.85 5.14
N ARG A 351 -3.39 -23.31 4.62
CA ARG A 351 -2.04 -22.95 5.09
C ARG A 351 -1.34 -22.21 3.97
N ILE A 352 -1.43 -20.89 3.96
CA ILE A 352 -0.90 -20.06 2.87
C ILE A 352 0.48 -19.55 3.24
N GLY A 353 1.46 -19.70 2.35
CA GLY A 353 2.77 -19.10 2.51
C GLY A 353 2.97 -17.94 1.56
N VAL A 354 3.51 -16.83 2.05
CA VAL A 354 3.90 -15.66 1.25
C VAL A 354 5.41 -15.53 1.26
N ILE A 355 6.05 -15.57 0.09
CA ILE A 355 7.47 -15.28 -0.12
C ILE A 355 7.59 -13.85 -0.61
N GLY A 356 8.18 -12.98 0.21
CA GLY A 356 8.30 -11.56 -0.09
C GLY A 356 8.79 -10.77 1.10
N GLY A 357 8.72 -9.44 1.06
CA GLY A 357 9.19 -8.57 2.13
C GLY A 357 10.71 -8.40 2.19
N CYS A 358 11.20 -7.38 1.50
CA CYS A 358 12.54 -6.81 1.67
C CYS A 358 12.53 -5.64 2.68
N GLN A 359 13.70 -5.04 2.89
CA GLN A 359 13.91 -3.94 3.83
C GLN A 359 12.91 -2.78 3.61
N GLU A 360 12.62 -2.44 2.35
CA GLU A 360 11.76 -1.32 1.97
C GLU A 360 10.27 -1.71 1.92
N TYR A 361 9.95 -2.90 1.42
CA TYR A 361 8.58 -3.29 1.08
C TYR A 361 7.96 -4.26 2.09
N THR A 362 7.70 -3.77 3.30
CA THR A 362 7.10 -4.56 4.39
C THR A 362 5.57 -4.63 4.35
N GLY A 363 4.90 -3.63 3.75
CA GLY A 363 3.44 -3.57 3.67
C GLY A 363 2.82 -4.59 2.71
N ALA A 364 3.44 -4.80 1.55
CA ALA A 364 2.96 -5.74 0.52
C ALA A 364 2.79 -7.19 1.02
N PRO A 365 3.81 -7.84 1.63
CA PRO A 365 3.64 -9.20 2.15
C PRO A 365 2.64 -9.25 3.31
N TYR A 366 2.49 -8.17 4.09
CA TYR A 366 1.46 -8.08 5.12
C TYR A 366 0.06 -8.07 4.50
N PHE A 367 -0.20 -7.23 3.50
CA PHE A 367 -1.50 -7.14 2.85
C PHE A 367 -1.91 -8.46 2.20
N ALA A 368 -0.99 -9.15 1.53
CA ALA A 368 -1.25 -10.49 1.00
C ALA A 368 -1.58 -11.50 2.11
N ALA A 369 -0.76 -11.55 3.16
CA ALA A 369 -0.90 -12.53 4.23
C ALA A 369 -2.15 -12.31 5.09
N ILE A 370 -2.48 -11.06 5.43
CA ILE A 370 -3.67 -10.74 6.23
C ILE A 370 -4.96 -10.90 5.43
N SER A 371 -4.94 -10.61 4.12
CA SER A 371 -6.09 -10.84 3.24
C SER A 371 -6.42 -12.32 3.17
N ALA A 372 -5.40 -13.19 3.06
CA ALA A 372 -5.60 -14.64 3.11
C ALA A 372 -6.32 -15.09 4.40
N LEU A 373 -5.90 -14.59 5.57
CA LEU A 373 -6.58 -14.89 6.84
C LEU A 373 -8.02 -14.37 6.87
N LYS A 374 -8.24 -13.12 6.42
CA LYS A 374 -9.56 -12.48 6.42
C LYS A 374 -10.58 -13.16 5.50
N ILE A 375 -10.10 -13.86 4.47
CA ILE A 375 -10.94 -14.62 3.54
C ILE A 375 -11.34 -15.97 4.12
N GLY A 376 -10.48 -16.58 4.93
CA GLY A 376 -10.77 -17.85 5.58
C GLY A 376 -9.62 -18.84 5.61
N ALA A 377 -8.38 -18.45 5.30
CA ALA A 377 -7.23 -19.31 5.58
C ALA A 377 -7.08 -19.52 7.09
N ASP A 378 -6.87 -20.77 7.50
CA ASP A 378 -6.62 -21.12 8.90
C ASP A 378 -5.29 -20.58 9.44
N LEU A 379 -4.28 -20.51 8.55
CA LEU A 379 -2.91 -20.12 8.86
C LEU A 379 -2.27 -19.40 7.68
N SER A 380 -1.55 -18.32 8.00
CA SER A 380 -0.80 -17.53 7.02
C SER A 380 0.63 -17.35 7.50
N HIS A 381 1.57 -17.76 6.66
CA HIS A 381 3.00 -17.72 6.89
C HIS A 381 3.63 -16.67 5.99
N VAL A 382 4.54 -15.85 6.52
CA VAL A 382 5.31 -14.89 5.73
C VAL A 382 6.79 -15.25 5.83
N PHE A 383 7.44 -15.53 4.73
CA PHE A 383 8.88 -15.73 4.66
C PHE A 383 9.50 -14.49 4.05
N CYS A 384 10.23 -13.75 4.88
CA CYS A 384 10.76 -12.44 4.54
C CYS A 384 12.21 -12.28 5.00
N THR A 385 12.80 -11.16 4.61
CA THR A 385 14.11 -10.72 5.11
C THR A 385 14.05 -10.46 6.61
N LYS A 386 15.21 -10.52 7.27
CA LYS A 386 15.30 -10.30 8.71
C LYS A 386 14.77 -8.93 9.12
N ASP A 387 15.10 -7.90 8.34
CA ASP A 387 14.78 -6.50 8.66
C ASP A 387 13.29 -6.19 8.45
N ALA A 388 12.65 -6.82 7.46
CA ALA A 388 11.21 -6.72 7.26
C ALA A 388 10.38 -7.37 8.39
N ALA A 389 10.91 -8.41 9.04
CA ALA A 389 10.11 -9.27 9.90
C ALA A 389 9.56 -8.58 11.15
N THR A 390 10.33 -7.71 11.80
CA THR A 390 9.87 -7.00 13.00
C THR A 390 8.69 -6.07 12.66
N VAL A 391 8.78 -5.36 11.54
CA VAL A 391 7.73 -4.46 11.07
C VAL A 391 6.46 -5.26 10.74
N ILE A 392 6.56 -6.33 9.96
CA ILE A 392 5.41 -7.17 9.59
C ILE A 392 4.72 -7.78 10.83
N LYS A 393 5.51 -8.27 11.80
CA LYS A 393 4.98 -8.79 13.08
C LYS A 393 4.25 -7.73 13.89
N SER A 394 4.65 -6.47 13.78
CA SER A 394 3.99 -5.37 14.50
C SER A 394 2.61 -5.03 13.94
N TYR A 395 2.35 -5.33 12.66
CA TYR A 395 1.06 -5.09 12.03
C TYR A 395 -0.03 -6.07 12.47
N SER A 396 0.32 -7.33 12.76
CA SER A 396 -0.63 -8.34 13.22
C SER A 396 0.03 -9.48 13.99
N PRO A 397 -0.51 -9.86 15.17
CA PRO A 397 -0.05 -11.02 15.93
C PRO A 397 -0.52 -12.36 15.34
N GLU A 398 -1.45 -12.35 14.39
CA GLU A 398 -2.03 -13.56 13.77
C GLU A 398 -1.08 -14.20 12.73
N LEU A 399 -0.18 -13.39 12.16
CA LEU A 399 0.74 -13.84 11.11
C LEU A 399 1.93 -14.62 11.67
N ILE A 400 2.28 -15.74 11.04
CA ILE A 400 3.48 -16.51 11.38
C ILE A 400 4.63 -16.05 10.48
N VAL A 401 5.45 -15.13 11.00
CA VAL A 401 6.51 -14.46 10.23
C VAL A 401 7.89 -15.10 10.47
N HIS A 402 8.52 -15.54 9.38
CA HIS A 402 9.80 -16.25 9.32
C HIS A 402 10.90 -15.36 8.70
N PRO A 403 11.83 -14.81 9.51
CA PRO A 403 12.95 -13.97 9.05
C PRO A 403 14.09 -14.82 8.50
N VAL A 404 13.90 -15.42 7.31
CA VAL A 404 14.82 -16.42 6.74
C VAL A 404 15.21 -16.16 5.29
N LEU A 405 14.51 -15.28 4.56
CA LEU A 405 14.63 -15.16 3.10
C LEU A 405 15.99 -14.66 2.62
N ASP A 406 16.70 -13.89 3.45
CA ASP A 406 18.02 -13.31 3.21
C ASP A 406 19.17 -14.15 3.80
N ARG A 407 18.87 -15.27 4.46
CA ARG A 407 19.91 -16.13 5.06
C ARG A 407 20.68 -16.92 4.01
N PRO A 408 21.94 -17.30 4.29
CA PRO A 408 22.70 -18.18 3.38
C PRO A 408 22.03 -19.54 3.13
N ASN A 409 21.25 -20.03 4.10
CA ASN A 409 20.50 -21.29 4.00
C ASN A 409 18.97 -21.06 3.92
N ALA A 410 18.56 -19.95 3.28
CA ALA A 410 17.15 -19.55 3.20
C ALA A 410 16.27 -20.66 2.61
N VAL A 411 16.71 -21.25 1.51
CA VAL A 411 15.97 -22.27 0.77
C VAL A 411 15.75 -23.52 1.62
N GLU A 412 16.76 -23.99 2.37
CA GLU A 412 16.63 -25.15 3.27
C GLU A 412 15.72 -24.85 4.46
N GLU A 413 15.73 -23.64 5.01
CA GLU A 413 14.82 -23.26 6.10
C GLU A 413 13.36 -23.17 5.62
N ILE A 414 13.12 -22.58 4.45
CA ILE A 414 11.79 -22.47 3.85
C ILE A 414 11.27 -23.85 3.43
N GLU A 415 12.13 -24.71 2.88
CA GLU A 415 11.76 -26.06 2.43
C GLU A 415 11.12 -26.90 3.54
N LYS A 416 11.56 -26.74 4.80
CA LYS A 416 10.97 -27.46 5.95
C LYS A 416 9.48 -27.17 6.13
N TRP A 417 9.00 -26.04 5.63
CA TRP A 417 7.61 -25.62 5.74
C TRP A 417 6.78 -26.01 4.52
N LEU A 418 7.37 -26.13 3.33
CA LEU A 418 6.66 -26.43 2.09
C LEU A 418 5.70 -27.64 2.21
N PRO A 419 6.04 -28.79 2.84
CA PRO A 419 5.11 -29.92 2.99
C PRO A 419 3.81 -29.60 3.75
N ARG A 420 3.78 -28.50 4.50
CA ARG A 420 2.61 -28.07 5.27
C ARG A 420 1.79 -27.01 4.54
N LEU A 421 2.35 -26.34 3.53
CA LEU A 421 1.65 -25.27 2.84
C LEU A 421 0.70 -25.85 1.78
N HIS A 422 -0.46 -25.24 1.66
CA HIS A 422 -1.46 -25.58 0.66
C HIS A 422 -1.35 -24.73 -0.60
N CYS A 423 -0.78 -23.53 -0.49
CA CYS A 423 -0.48 -22.67 -1.62
C CYS A 423 0.66 -21.72 -1.22
N LEU A 424 1.45 -21.31 -2.22
CA LEU A 424 2.53 -20.34 -2.08
C LEU A 424 2.23 -19.10 -2.92
N VAL A 425 2.28 -17.92 -2.33
CA VAL A 425 2.24 -16.62 -3.01
C VAL A 425 3.66 -16.08 -3.05
N VAL A 426 4.16 -15.68 -4.21
CA VAL A 426 5.54 -15.21 -4.39
C VAL A 426 5.55 -13.85 -5.05
N GLY A 427 6.28 -12.90 -4.45
CA GLY A 427 6.56 -11.60 -5.04
C GLY A 427 6.10 -10.37 -4.27
N PRO A 428 5.04 -10.37 -3.42
CA PRO A 428 4.63 -9.19 -2.65
C PRO A 428 5.79 -8.59 -1.84
N GLY A 429 6.31 -7.46 -2.29
CA GLY A 429 7.46 -6.78 -1.69
C GLY A 429 8.76 -7.58 -1.69
N LEU A 430 8.95 -8.53 -2.61
CA LEU A 430 10.15 -9.36 -2.68
C LEU A 430 11.42 -8.54 -2.93
N GLY A 431 11.30 -7.44 -3.67
CA GLY A 431 12.45 -6.67 -4.13
C GLY A 431 13.14 -7.35 -5.31
N ARG A 432 14.22 -6.73 -5.80
CA ARG A 432 14.93 -7.15 -7.01
C ARG A 432 16.41 -7.42 -6.78
N GLU A 433 16.79 -7.65 -5.52
CA GLU A 433 18.14 -8.10 -5.20
C GLU A 433 18.34 -9.53 -5.72
N ASP A 434 19.44 -9.77 -6.46
CA ASP A 434 19.72 -11.06 -7.09
C ASP A 434 19.68 -12.23 -6.11
N LYS A 435 20.16 -12.02 -4.87
CA LYS A 435 20.13 -13.03 -3.82
C LYS A 435 18.70 -13.45 -3.44
N LEU A 436 17.80 -12.48 -3.25
CA LEU A 436 16.41 -12.75 -2.90
C LEU A 436 15.65 -13.40 -4.06
N LEU A 437 15.91 -12.93 -5.29
CA LEU A 437 15.34 -13.51 -6.50
C LEU A 437 15.78 -14.97 -6.71
N ASN A 438 17.08 -15.27 -6.51
CA ASN A 438 17.60 -16.64 -6.58
C ASN A 438 16.99 -17.55 -5.50
N ASN A 439 16.88 -17.06 -4.25
CA ASN A 439 16.22 -17.81 -3.19
C ASN A 439 14.75 -18.09 -3.52
N ALA A 440 14.02 -17.09 -4.04
CA ALA A 440 12.63 -17.26 -4.47
C ALA A 440 12.49 -18.26 -5.62
N LYS A 441 13.39 -18.21 -6.61
CA LYS A 441 13.46 -19.18 -7.72
C LYS A 441 13.58 -20.61 -7.21
N GLU A 442 14.56 -20.89 -6.35
CA GLU A 442 14.77 -22.24 -5.82
C GLU A 442 13.57 -22.72 -4.98
N VAL A 443 12.94 -21.80 -4.23
CA VAL A 443 11.71 -22.11 -3.48
C VAL A 443 10.54 -22.43 -4.42
N ILE A 444 10.39 -21.71 -5.54
CA ILE A 444 9.40 -22.02 -6.58
C ILE A 444 9.65 -23.41 -7.15
N GLU A 445 10.88 -23.75 -7.53
CA GLU A 445 11.24 -25.06 -8.07
C GLU A 445 10.95 -26.20 -7.10
N LYS A 446 11.30 -26.03 -5.82
CA LYS A 446 10.97 -27.01 -4.76
C LYS A 446 9.47 -27.13 -4.56
N SER A 447 8.71 -26.04 -4.67
CA SER A 447 7.25 -26.06 -4.57
C SER A 447 6.59 -26.78 -5.75
N LYS A 448 7.11 -26.55 -6.97
CA LYS A 448 6.69 -27.25 -8.19
C LYS A 448 6.85 -28.76 -8.06
N SER A 449 8.02 -29.21 -7.59
CA SER A 449 8.33 -30.63 -7.38
C SER A 449 7.36 -31.34 -6.42
N ARG A 450 6.69 -30.57 -5.56
CA ARG A 450 5.72 -31.05 -4.56
C ARG A 450 4.26 -30.89 -5.00
N GLY A 451 3.99 -30.31 -6.17
CA GLY A 451 2.61 -30.06 -6.61
C GLY A 451 1.89 -28.97 -5.80
N ILE A 452 2.61 -28.07 -5.13
CA ILE A 452 1.99 -26.97 -4.38
C ILE A 452 1.53 -25.88 -5.36
N PRO A 453 0.25 -25.48 -5.38
CA PRO A 453 -0.23 -24.33 -6.16
C PRO A 453 0.57 -23.05 -5.87
N ILE A 454 0.89 -22.27 -6.91
CA ILE A 454 1.74 -21.08 -6.79
C ILE A 454 1.06 -19.86 -7.40
N VAL A 455 0.96 -18.78 -6.66
CA VAL A 455 0.55 -17.46 -7.16
C VAL A 455 1.79 -16.60 -7.32
N ILE A 456 2.02 -16.04 -8.51
CA ILE A 456 3.15 -15.16 -8.79
C ILE A 456 2.62 -13.75 -9.04
N ASP A 457 3.03 -12.80 -8.21
CA ASP A 457 2.63 -11.39 -8.31
C ASP A 457 3.85 -10.46 -8.23
N ALA A 458 3.69 -9.19 -8.61
CA ALA A 458 4.70 -8.13 -8.46
C ALA A 458 6.12 -8.55 -8.89
N ASP A 459 7.12 -8.47 -7.98
CA ASP A 459 8.52 -8.83 -8.30
C ASP A 459 8.73 -10.33 -8.56
N GLY A 460 7.78 -11.18 -8.18
CA GLY A 460 7.74 -12.57 -8.66
C GLY A 460 7.55 -12.64 -10.19
N LEU A 461 6.75 -11.74 -10.77
CA LEU A 461 6.59 -11.61 -12.22
C LEU A 461 7.83 -11.00 -12.86
N TRP A 462 8.56 -10.14 -12.13
CA TRP A 462 9.87 -9.68 -12.56
C TRP A 462 10.84 -10.85 -12.72
N LEU A 463 10.94 -11.74 -11.73
CA LEU A 463 11.72 -12.98 -11.82
C LEU A 463 11.31 -13.81 -13.04
N VAL A 464 10.01 -14.06 -13.22
CA VAL A 464 9.51 -14.84 -14.38
C VAL A 464 9.83 -14.17 -15.71
N SER A 465 9.81 -12.84 -15.81
CA SER A 465 10.18 -12.16 -17.06
C SER A 465 11.68 -12.25 -17.38
N LYS A 466 12.55 -12.47 -16.38
CA LYS A 466 13.97 -12.76 -16.58
C LYS A 466 14.23 -14.22 -16.92
N GLU A 467 13.50 -15.13 -16.29
CA GLU A 467 13.67 -16.57 -16.48
C GLU A 467 12.31 -17.28 -16.51
N PRO A 468 11.62 -17.31 -17.66
CA PRO A 468 10.27 -17.87 -17.73
C PRO A 468 10.20 -19.38 -17.42
N SER A 469 11.29 -20.10 -17.65
CA SER A 469 11.43 -21.53 -17.35
C SER A 469 11.16 -21.87 -15.88
N VAL A 470 11.29 -20.91 -14.97
CA VAL A 470 10.99 -21.09 -13.55
C VAL A 470 9.55 -21.55 -13.32
N ILE A 471 8.59 -21.10 -14.14
CA ILE A 471 7.16 -21.42 -13.97
C ILE A 471 6.53 -22.08 -15.21
N GLN A 472 7.21 -22.04 -16.36
CA GLN A 472 6.70 -22.59 -17.61
C GLN A 472 6.25 -24.06 -17.47
N GLY A 473 5.08 -24.37 -18.02
CA GLY A 473 4.44 -25.69 -17.98
C GLY A 473 3.79 -26.06 -16.64
N TYR A 474 3.89 -25.22 -15.61
CA TYR A 474 3.32 -25.52 -14.30
C TYR A 474 1.87 -25.03 -14.20
N GLN A 475 0.93 -25.85 -14.67
CA GLN A 475 -0.51 -25.50 -14.75
C GLN A 475 -1.21 -25.28 -13.39
N ARG A 476 -0.51 -25.48 -12.27
CA ARG A 476 -0.98 -25.11 -10.92
C ARG A 476 -0.51 -23.71 -10.50
N ALA A 477 0.11 -22.96 -11.42
CA ALA A 477 0.48 -21.57 -11.22
C ALA A 477 -0.58 -20.60 -11.74
N ILE A 478 -0.69 -19.46 -11.06
CA ILE A 478 -1.49 -18.30 -11.47
C ILE A 478 -0.58 -17.08 -11.44
N LEU A 479 -0.46 -16.36 -12.55
CA LEU A 479 0.29 -15.10 -12.65
C LEU A 479 -0.70 -13.94 -12.70
N THR A 480 -0.41 -12.87 -11.95
CA THR A 480 -1.32 -11.71 -11.81
C THR A 480 -0.74 -10.40 -12.38
N PRO A 481 -0.30 -10.36 -13.65
CA PRO A 481 0.34 -9.16 -14.18
C PRO A 481 -0.63 -7.98 -14.30
N ASN A 482 -0.15 -6.78 -13.97
CA ASN A 482 -0.70 -5.55 -14.53
C ASN A 482 -0.26 -5.40 -16.00
N PHE A 483 -0.78 -4.39 -16.69
CA PHE A 483 -0.45 -4.16 -18.09
C PHE A 483 1.07 -4.09 -18.38
N MET A 484 1.84 -3.38 -17.56
CA MET A 484 3.29 -3.24 -17.75
C MET A 484 4.05 -4.54 -17.47
N GLU A 485 3.64 -5.29 -16.45
CA GLU A 485 4.17 -6.62 -16.14
C GLU A 485 3.86 -7.61 -17.27
N PHE A 486 2.65 -7.54 -17.83
CA PHE A 486 2.21 -8.37 -18.94
C PHE A 486 3.00 -8.09 -20.20
N THR A 487 3.21 -6.82 -20.58
CA THR A 487 4.05 -6.45 -21.73
C THR A 487 5.45 -7.05 -21.60
N ARG A 488 6.08 -6.90 -20.43
CA ARG A 488 7.41 -7.48 -20.19
C ARG A 488 7.44 -9.01 -20.31
N LEU A 489 6.43 -9.69 -19.77
CA LEU A 489 6.32 -11.15 -19.88
C LEU A 489 6.09 -11.59 -21.33
N TYR A 490 5.23 -10.87 -22.06
CA TYR A 490 4.94 -11.15 -23.46
C TYR A 490 6.19 -11.03 -24.33
N GLU A 491 6.92 -9.92 -24.19
CA GLU A 491 8.16 -9.66 -24.93
C GLU A 491 9.26 -10.68 -24.57
N ALA A 492 9.37 -11.05 -23.29
CA ALA A 492 10.31 -12.07 -22.85
C ALA A 492 10.04 -13.45 -23.45
N MET A 493 8.76 -13.82 -23.62
CA MET A 493 8.34 -15.12 -24.14
C MET A 493 8.31 -15.21 -25.67
N HIS A 494 7.87 -14.16 -26.34
CA HIS A 494 7.67 -14.17 -27.80
C HIS A 494 8.80 -13.48 -28.58
N HIS A 495 9.71 -12.77 -27.89
CA HIS A 495 10.77 -11.99 -28.51
C HIS A 495 10.26 -10.96 -29.55
N GLN A 496 9.05 -10.45 -29.33
CA GLN A 496 8.39 -9.46 -30.17
C GLN A 496 7.62 -8.46 -29.30
N ALA A 497 7.41 -7.25 -29.84
CA ALA A 497 6.60 -6.23 -29.18
C ALA A 497 5.15 -6.69 -29.02
N LEU A 498 4.50 -6.25 -27.96
CA LEU A 498 3.10 -6.55 -27.68
C LEU A 498 2.18 -5.88 -28.73
N ASP A 499 1.35 -6.67 -29.41
CA ASP A 499 0.18 -6.16 -30.12
C ASP A 499 -1.00 -6.04 -29.14
N SER A 500 -1.39 -4.80 -28.84
CA SER A 500 -2.48 -4.50 -27.91
C SER A 500 -3.84 -4.33 -28.59
N THR A 501 -3.97 -4.67 -29.88
CA THR A 501 -5.22 -4.52 -30.63
C THR A 501 -6.34 -5.40 -30.08
N ASP A 502 -6.05 -6.66 -29.73
CA ASP A 502 -6.98 -7.57 -29.07
C ASP A 502 -6.31 -8.27 -27.87
N LEU A 503 -6.45 -7.66 -26.69
CA LEU A 503 -5.87 -8.18 -25.45
C LEU A 503 -6.37 -9.59 -25.09
N ARG A 504 -7.59 -9.99 -25.48
CA ARG A 504 -8.10 -11.34 -25.15
C ARG A 504 -7.26 -12.39 -25.86
N VAL A 505 -7.01 -12.18 -27.15
CA VAL A 505 -6.17 -13.06 -27.96
C VAL A 505 -4.73 -13.04 -27.45
N THR A 506 -4.19 -11.85 -27.18
CA THR A 506 -2.78 -11.73 -26.79
C THR A 506 -2.48 -12.35 -25.42
N VAL A 507 -3.39 -12.22 -24.44
CA VAL A 507 -3.24 -12.88 -23.13
C VAL A 507 -3.36 -14.40 -23.27
N GLN A 508 -4.28 -14.90 -24.10
CA GLN A 508 -4.41 -16.32 -24.37
C GLN A 508 -3.14 -16.91 -25.00
N GLN A 509 -2.56 -16.21 -25.99
CA GLN A 509 -1.30 -16.61 -26.63
C GLN A 509 -0.15 -16.71 -25.61
N LEU A 510 -0.02 -15.74 -24.70
CA LEU A 510 1.02 -15.78 -23.67
C LEU A 510 0.83 -16.98 -22.73
N SER A 511 -0.41 -17.27 -22.33
CA SER A 511 -0.71 -18.43 -21.48
C SER A 511 -0.33 -19.74 -22.17
N ILE A 512 -0.63 -19.89 -23.47
CA ILE A 512 -0.21 -21.04 -24.28
C ILE A 512 1.32 -21.13 -24.35
N ALA A 513 2.02 -20.03 -24.63
CA ALA A 513 3.48 -19.99 -24.70
C ALA A 513 4.15 -20.37 -23.37
N LEU A 514 3.53 -19.99 -22.24
CA LEU A 514 3.95 -20.39 -20.90
C LEU A 514 3.56 -21.83 -20.54
N GLY A 515 2.96 -22.61 -21.45
CA GLY A 515 2.59 -24.01 -21.23
C GLY A 515 1.26 -24.15 -20.46
N ASN A 516 0.26 -23.37 -20.85
CA ASN A 516 -1.08 -23.33 -20.26
C ASN A 516 -1.08 -22.93 -18.78
N VAL A 517 -0.18 -22.03 -18.40
CA VAL A 517 -0.17 -21.41 -17.07
C VAL A 517 -1.26 -20.35 -17.02
N THR A 518 -2.05 -20.31 -15.93
CA THR A 518 -3.15 -19.36 -15.82
C THR A 518 -2.65 -17.93 -15.63
N LEU A 519 -3.22 -17.01 -16.41
CA LEU A 519 -2.98 -15.58 -16.33
C LEU A 519 -4.25 -14.87 -15.88
N LEU A 520 -4.10 -13.94 -14.93
CA LEU A 520 -5.10 -12.93 -14.56
C LEU A 520 -4.49 -11.56 -14.90
N LEU A 521 -4.81 -11.05 -16.09
CA LEU A 521 -4.41 -9.71 -16.50
C LEU A 521 -5.29 -8.68 -15.80
N LYS A 522 -4.69 -7.91 -14.89
CA LYS A 522 -5.36 -6.85 -14.12
C LYS A 522 -5.67 -5.67 -15.05
N GLY A 523 -6.91 -5.19 -15.05
CA GLY A 523 -7.37 -4.15 -15.96
C GLY A 523 -8.57 -3.35 -15.46
N GLU A 524 -9.21 -2.62 -16.37
CA GLU A 524 -10.56 -2.07 -16.12
C GLU A 524 -11.55 -3.23 -15.95
N GLU A 525 -11.49 -4.20 -16.85
CA GLU A 525 -11.98 -5.56 -16.63
C GLU A 525 -10.76 -6.48 -16.51
N ASP A 526 -10.84 -7.46 -15.60
CA ASP A 526 -9.77 -8.45 -15.50
C ASP A 526 -10.00 -9.55 -16.54
N ILE A 527 -8.98 -9.84 -17.35
CA ILE A 527 -9.01 -10.92 -18.34
C ILE A 527 -8.29 -12.13 -17.75
N ILE A 528 -8.96 -13.27 -17.72
CA ILE A 528 -8.47 -14.49 -17.06
C ILE A 528 -8.42 -15.63 -18.06
N THR A 529 -7.29 -16.32 -18.21
CA THR A 529 -7.16 -17.42 -19.16
C THR A 529 -6.18 -18.49 -18.70
N ASP A 530 -6.41 -19.73 -19.11
CA ASP A 530 -5.49 -20.87 -18.98
C ASP A 530 -4.95 -21.34 -20.35
N GLY A 531 -5.11 -20.48 -21.36
CA GLY A 531 -4.73 -20.75 -22.74
C GLY A 531 -5.81 -21.48 -23.55
N ASN A 532 -6.72 -22.20 -22.88
CA ASN A 532 -7.83 -22.89 -23.55
C ASN A 532 -9.12 -22.06 -23.51
N GLN A 533 -9.38 -21.41 -22.36
CA GLN A 533 -10.57 -20.59 -22.15
C GLN A 533 -10.15 -19.17 -21.76
N VAL A 534 -10.99 -18.19 -22.12
CA VAL A 534 -10.82 -16.79 -21.72
C VAL A 534 -12.09 -16.33 -21.03
N LEU A 535 -11.95 -15.86 -19.79
CA LEU A 535 -12.99 -15.30 -18.95
C LEU A 535 -12.74 -13.82 -18.73
N THR A 536 -13.79 -13.11 -18.33
CA THR A 536 -13.71 -11.69 -17.98
C THR A 536 -14.46 -11.43 -16.71
N CYS A 537 -13.77 -10.84 -15.72
CA CYS A 537 -14.42 -10.36 -14.52
C CYS A 537 -14.76 -8.87 -14.69
N SER A 538 -16.05 -8.61 -14.91
CA SER A 538 -16.63 -7.27 -15.03
C SER A 538 -17.32 -6.80 -13.75
N GLN A 539 -17.16 -7.53 -12.63
CA GLN A 539 -17.64 -7.13 -11.30
C GLN A 539 -17.20 -5.70 -11.03
N GLU A 540 -18.08 -4.76 -10.71
CA GLU A 540 -17.73 -3.35 -10.57
C GLU A 540 -16.70 -3.10 -9.43
N GLY A 541 -15.86 -2.09 -9.61
CA GLY A 541 -14.77 -1.71 -8.69
C GLY A 541 -14.88 -0.24 -8.33
N SER A 542 -13.76 0.46 -8.32
CA SER A 542 -13.73 1.91 -8.23
C SER A 542 -12.60 2.53 -9.05
N GLY A 543 -12.69 3.82 -9.30
CA GLY A 543 -11.60 4.59 -9.90
C GLY A 543 -10.39 4.78 -8.96
N ARG A 544 -10.48 4.36 -7.68
CA ARG A 544 -9.41 4.56 -6.69
C ARG A 544 -8.47 3.36 -6.65
N ARG A 545 -7.25 3.59 -7.13
CA ARG A 545 -6.15 2.60 -7.16
C ARG A 545 -5.29 2.68 -5.90
N CYS A 546 -5.50 1.77 -4.96
CA CYS A 546 -4.69 1.69 -3.75
C CYS A 546 -3.40 0.90 -4.00
N GLY A 547 -2.28 1.30 -3.40
CA GLY A 547 -0.97 0.67 -3.64
C GLY A 547 -0.93 -0.83 -3.37
N GLY A 548 -1.63 -1.32 -2.34
CA GLY A 548 -1.66 -2.74 -1.96
C GLY A 548 -2.87 -3.53 -2.47
N GLN A 549 -3.61 -3.01 -3.45
CA GLN A 549 -4.77 -3.74 -4.01
C GLN A 549 -4.36 -5.05 -4.69
N GLY A 550 -3.20 -5.08 -5.35
CA GLY A 550 -2.65 -6.32 -5.94
C GLY A 550 -2.28 -7.36 -4.87
N ASP A 551 -1.78 -6.91 -3.73
CA ASP A 551 -1.43 -7.79 -2.61
C ASP A 551 -2.68 -8.46 -2.02
N LEU A 552 -3.79 -7.72 -1.89
CA LEU A 552 -5.08 -8.31 -1.50
C LEU A 552 -5.50 -9.40 -2.49
N LEU A 553 -5.40 -9.14 -3.79
CA LEU A 553 -5.73 -10.11 -4.84
C LEU A 553 -4.86 -11.37 -4.75
N SER A 554 -3.54 -11.22 -4.62
CA SER A 554 -2.62 -12.36 -4.57
C SER A 554 -2.78 -13.18 -3.28
N GLY A 555 -3.04 -12.53 -2.15
CA GLY A 555 -3.46 -13.19 -0.91
C GLY A 555 -4.77 -13.98 -1.06
N SER A 556 -5.76 -13.38 -1.73
CA SER A 556 -7.05 -14.01 -2.02
C SER A 556 -6.90 -15.24 -2.90
N LEU A 557 -6.12 -15.13 -3.97
CA LEU A 557 -5.79 -16.21 -4.89
C LEU A 557 -5.14 -17.39 -4.17
N GLY A 558 -4.28 -17.14 -3.17
CA GLY A 558 -3.68 -18.21 -2.38
C GLY A 558 -4.73 -19.12 -1.73
N VAL A 559 -5.78 -18.51 -1.16
CA VAL A 559 -6.89 -19.23 -0.50
C VAL A 559 -7.78 -19.93 -1.51
N PHE A 560 -8.27 -19.18 -2.50
CA PHE A 560 -9.16 -19.74 -3.53
C PHE A 560 -8.49 -20.86 -4.33
N SER A 561 -7.17 -20.78 -4.60
CA SER A 561 -6.42 -21.84 -5.28
C SER A 561 -6.43 -23.12 -4.45
N HIS A 562 -6.17 -23.02 -3.15
CA HIS A 562 -6.23 -24.18 -2.26
C HIS A 562 -7.62 -24.81 -2.25
N TRP A 563 -8.67 -24.00 -2.09
CA TRP A 563 -10.06 -24.47 -2.07
C TRP A 563 -10.46 -25.12 -3.40
N ALA A 564 -10.13 -24.50 -4.53
CA ALA A 564 -10.39 -25.05 -5.86
C ALA A 564 -9.73 -26.42 -6.06
N PHE A 565 -8.43 -26.54 -5.72
CA PHE A 565 -7.72 -27.82 -5.86
C PHE A 565 -8.10 -28.88 -4.83
N SER A 566 -8.73 -28.50 -3.71
CA SER A 566 -9.21 -29.43 -2.69
C SER A 566 -10.67 -29.86 -2.92
N SER A 567 -11.40 -29.11 -3.75
CA SER A 567 -12.77 -29.44 -4.14
C SER A 567 -12.82 -30.64 -5.10
N SER A 568 -13.98 -31.31 -5.16
CA SER A 568 -14.19 -32.39 -6.12
C SER A 568 -14.20 -31.86 -7.55
N LEU A 569 -13.79 -32.66 -8.55
CA LEU A 569 -13.85 -32.27 -9.98
C LEU A 569 -15.26 -31.85 -10.44
N ASN A 570 -16.31 -32.36 -9.79
CA ASN A 570 -17.69 -31.98 -10.08
C ASN A 570 -18.02 -30.56 -9.57
N ALA A 571 -17.30 -30.05 -8.58
CA ALA A 571 -17.54 -28.73 -8.01
C ALA A 571 -17.20 -27.60 -9.00
N THR A 572 -16.23 -27.84 -9.89
CA THR A 572 -15.86 -26.92 -10.96
C THR A 572 -16.53 -27.23 -12.30
N GLU A 573 -17.41 -28.23 -12.36
CA GLU A 573 -18.07 -28.69 -13.59
C GLU A 573 -17.09 -28.98 -14.75
N GLY A 574 -15.89 -29.48 -14.41
CA GLY A 574 -14.83 -29.74 -15.39
C GLY A 574 -14.01 -28.52 -15.81
N MET A 575 -14.33 -27.32 -15.31
CA MET A 575 -13.49 -26.13 -15.48
C MET A 575 -12.18 -26.26 -14.70
N ASN A 576 -11.11 -25.68 -15.26
CA ASN A 576 -9.81 -25.62 -14.62
C ASN A 576 -9.91 -24.93 -13.24
N PRO A 577 -9.48 -25.57 -12.13
CA PRO A 577 -9.54 -25.00 -10.79
C PRO A 577 -8.89 -23.61 -10.67
N THR A 578 -7.82 -23.34 -11.43
CA THR A 578 -7.14 -22.05 -11.39
C THR A 578 -7.97 -20.91 -11.98
N LEU A 579 -8.79 -21.18 -13.02
CA LEU A 579 -9.72 -20.19 -13.59
C LEU A 579 -10.81 -19.82 -12.59
N VAL A 580 -11.40 -20.82 -11.93
CA VAL A 580 -12.43 -20.61 -10.90
C VAL A 580 -11.85 -19.81 -9.73
N ALA A 581 -10.65 -20.19 -9.27
CA ALA A 581 -9.95 -19.48 -8.19
C ALA A 581 -9.64 -18.03 -8.57
N ALA A 582 -9.15 -17.79 -9.78
CA ALA A 582 -8.84 -16.46 -10.29
C ALA A 582 -10.07 -15.58 -10.43
N PHE A 583 -11.18 -16.12 -10.94
CA PHE A 583 -12.43 -15.39 -11.04
C PHE A 583 -12.99 -15.01 -9.67
N GLY A 584 -12.96 -15.94 -8.70
CA GLY A 584 -13.41 -15.68 -7.33
C GLY A 584 -12.59 -14.59 -6.63
N ALA A 585 -11.26 -14.68 -6.71
CA ALA A 585 -10.35 -13.71 -6.11
C ALA A 585 -10.44 -12.31 -6.76
N SER A 586 -10.55 -12.24 -8.10
CA SER A 586 -10.78 -10.98 -8.82
C SER A 586 -12.11 -10.34 -8.40
N SER A 587 -13.21 -11.10 -8.45
CA SER A 587 -14.54 -10.61 -8.06
C SER A 587 -14.56 -10.09 -6.62
N LEU A 588 -13.94 -10.81 -5.68
CA LEU A 588 -13.84 -10.37 -4.29
C LEU A 588 -13.04 -9.07 -4.14
N THR A 589 -11.86 -9.01 -4.76
CA THR A 589 -10.99 -7.81 -4.69
C THR A 589 -11.69 -6.58 -5.22
N ARG A 590 -12.37 -6.73 -6.36
CA ARG A 590 -13.15 -5.70 -7.02
C ARG A 590 -14.33 -5.24 -6.15
N GLN A 591 -15.07 -6.17 -5.56
CA GLN A 591 -16.17 -5.86 -4.63
C GLN A 591 -15.67 -5.15 -3.35
N CYS A 592 -14.52 -5.55 -2.80
CA CYS A 592 -13.90 -4.87 -1.66
C CYS A 592 -13.53 -3.43 -2.00
N ASN A 593 -12.93 -3.21 -3.17
CA ASN A 593 -12.55 -1.89 -3.65
C ASN A 593 -13.78 -0.99 -3.85
N ASN A 594 -14.84 -1.51 -4.48
CA ASN A 594 -16.09 -0.78 -4.67
C ASN A 594 -16.71 -0.36 -3.31
N GLN A 595 -16.84 -1.30 -2.37
CA GLN A 595 -17.42 -1.02 -1.06
C GLN A 595 -16.60 -0.01 -0.24
N ALA A 596 -15.28 -0.18 -0.22
CA ALA A 596 -14.40 0.74 0.50
C ALA A 596 -14.46 2.14 -0.13
N PHE A 597 -14.49 2.21 -1.47
CA PHE A 597 -14.63 3.49 -2.17
C PHE A 597 -15.97 4.18 -1.89
N HIS A 598 -17.07 3.44 -1.80
CA HIS A 598 -18.35 4.06 -1.41
C HIS A 598 -18.32 4.65 0.01
N LYS A 599 -17.49 4.12 0.90
CA LYS A 599 -17.36 4.60 2.29
C LYS A 599 -16.37 5.76 2.43
N TYR A 600 -15.23 5.67 1.76
CA TYR A 600 -14.09 6.56 1.98
C TYR A 600 -13.74 7.45 0.77
N GLY A 601 -14.38 7.23 -0.37
CA GLY A 601 -14.16 8.00 -1.59
C GLY A 601 -12.68 8.07 -1.98
N ARG A 602 -12.19 9.29 -2.22
CA ARG A 602 -10.80 9.56 -2.60
C ARG A 602 -9.79 9.04 -1.57
N ALA A 603 -10.14 9.06 -0.28
CA ALA A 603 -9.27 8.69 0.83
C ALA A 603 -9.09 7.17 0.99
N THR A 604 -9.81 6.34 0.23
CA THR A 604 -9.71 4.87 0.33
C THR A 604 -8.26 4.40 0.24
N THR A 605 -7.91 3.51 1.16
CA THR A 605 -6.63 2.82 1.28
C THR A 605 -6.80 1.30 1.20
N THR A 606 -5.69 0.57 1.10
CA THR A 606 -5.73 -0.91 1.12
C THR A 606 -6.24 -1.46 2.45
N THR A 607 -5.94 -0.79 3.57
CA THR A 607 -6.46 -1.20 4.89
C THR A 607 -7.98 -1.12 4.94
N ASP A 608 -8.58 -0.11 4.30
CA ASP A 608 -10.04 0.02 4.21
C ASP A 608 -10.62 -1.13 3.38
N MET A 609 -9.99 -1.47 2.25
CA MET A 609 -10.39 -2.63 1.45
C MET A 609 -10.34 -3.94 2.25
N ILE A 610 -9.35 -4.13 3.11
CA ILE A 610 -9.22 -5.32 3.96
C ILE A 610 -10.38 -5.41 4.97
N GLN A 611 -10.87 -4.27 5.47
CA GLN A 611 -12.04 -4.25 6.37
C GLN A 611 -13.32 -4.70 5.65
N GLU A 612 -13.39 -4.51 4.33
CA GLU A 612 -14.55 -4.90 3.51
C GLU A 612 -14.57 -6.36 3.10
N ILE A 613 -13.48 -7.13 3.27
CA ILE A 613 -13.38 -8.52 2.82
C ILE A 613 -14.55 -9.38 3.30
N CYS A 614 -14.88 -9.34 4.59
CA CYS A 614 -15.94 -10.17 5.14
C CYS A 614 -17.32 -9.81 4.54
N ALA A 615 -17.64 -8.52 4.46
CA ALA A 615 -18.90 -8.06 3.89
C ALA A 615 -18.99 -8.40 2.38
N ALA A 616 -17.91 -8.21 1.63
CA ALA A 616 -17.84 -8.55 0.21
C ALA A 616 -17.95 -10.07 -0.01
N PHE A 617 -17.30 -10.86 0.83
CA PHE A 617 -17.33 -12.33 0.75
C PHE A 617 -18.75 -12.85 0.97
N MET A 618 -19.43 -12.42 2.03
CA MET A 618 -20.83 -12.81 2.29
C MET A 618 -21.73 -12.45 1.11
N LYS A 619 -21.62 -11.21 0.60
CA LYS A 619 -22.42 -10.70 -0.52
C LYS A 619 -22.20 -11.48 -1.83
N LEU A 620 -20.99 -11.94 -2.10
CA LEU A 620 -20.69 -12.65 -3.34
C LEU A 620 -20.98 -14.15 -3.24
N PHE A 621 -20.66 -14.76 -2.10
CA PHE A 621 -20.51 -16.21 -2.02
C PHE A 621 -21.47 -16.91 -1.06
N GLU A 622 -22.07 -16.20 -0.10
CA GLU A 622 -22.94 -16.80 0.91
C GLU A 622 -24.41 -16.38 0.81
N THR A 623 -24.73 -15.41 -0.06
CA THR A 623 -26.10 -14.99 -0.36
C THR A 623 -26.70 -15.68 -1.58
#